data_AF-A0A972N8Q1-F1
#
_entry.id   AF-A0A972N8Q1-F1
#
_cell.length_a   1.000
_cell.length_b   1.000
_cell.length_c   1.000
_cell.angle_alpha   90.00
_cell.angle_beta   90.00
_cell.angle_gamma   90.00
#
_symmetry.space_group_name_H-M   'P 1'
#
loop_
_entity.id
_entity.type
_entity.pdbx_description
1 polymer ?
#
loop_
_entity_poly.entity_id
_entity_poly.type
_entity_poly.pdbx_seq_one_letter_code
_entity_poly.pdbx_strand_id
1 'polypeptide(L)'
;MIRTLPELARAWWLLEEEWPGISTTKRIHTRPLAPVYRVKSRWSEERRVRALAQTIGVINDRLSRLPRVWHEWEEFDPGAFFDLYPEQVDVLVDIQASRRRVRVTFYADLLVPSFQEAETFWVNEVIPALHVAQPSLLAARPTGEDPASEVWAQLVARELGPEMEQRLYRAAQEIQAVRNLLYERGDVTFLATMVDVGDRKRLLRPVRGGQALLAERLRLIPTLTLQLTFPTNLREQQARGQALRRWLRRSWHRSRAK
;
A
#
# COMPACT_ATOMS: atom_id res chain seq x y z
N MET A 1 8.00 3.25 -0.45
CA MET A 1 6.65 3.70 -0.88
C MET A 1 5.65 3.03 0.02
N ILE A 2 4.69 3.79 0.55
CA ILE A 2 3.67 3.28 1.47
C ILE A 2 2.44 2.94 0.64
N ARG A 3 2.02 1.67 0.65
CA ARG A 3 0.91 1.17 -0.17
C ARG A 3 -0.22 0.55 0.64
N THR A 4 0.01 0.31 1.93
CA THR A 4 -0.95 -0.34 2.82
C THR A 4 -1.07 0.40 4.14
N LEU A 5 -2.22 0.27 4.81
CA LEU A 5 -2.43 0.87 6.14
C LEU A 5 -1.42 0.33 7.19
N PRO A 6 -1.12 -0.97 7.24
CA PRO A 6 -0.06 -1.48 8.11
C PRO A 6 1.32 -0.85 7.84
N GLU A 7 1.69 -0.63 6.56
CA GLU A 7 2.95 0.06 6.24
C GLU A 7 2.95 1.51 6.71
N LEU A 8 1.83 2.22 6.57
CA LEU A 8 1.70 3.61 7.01
C LEU A 8 1.79 3.73 8.54
N ALA A 9 1.07 2.86 9.26
CA ALA A 9 1.13 2.82 10.71
C ALA A 9 2.54 2.46 11.22
N ARG A 10 3.24 1.56 10.54
CA ARG A 10 4.64 1.25 10.84
C ARG A 10 5.53 2.47 10.64
N ALA A 11 5.40 3.15 9.50
CA ALA A 11 6.18 4.35 9.21
C ALA A 11 5.97 5.44 10.27
N TRP A 12 4.71 5.65 10.70
CA TRP A 12 4.35 6.55 11.79
C TRP A 12 4.98 6.12 13.12
N TRP A 13 4.77 4.88 13.58
CA TRP A 13 5.23 4.43 14.89
C TRP A 13 6.74 4.26 15.02
N LEU A 14 7.42 3.99 13.91
CA LEU A 14 8.88 3.88 13.88
C LEU A 14 9.58 5.18 13.49
N LEU A 15 8.82 6.20 13.09
CA LEU A 15 9.33 7.43 12.49
C LEU A 15 10.42 7.12 11.45
N GLU A 16 10.17 6.09 10.63
CA GLU A 16 11.19 5.50 9.75
C GLU A 16 11.85 6.54 8.86
N GLU A 17 13.19 6.58 8.83
CA GLU A 17 14.02 7.56 8.10
C GLU A 17 13.93 7.46 6.56
N GLU A 18 13.45 6.35 6.00
CA GLU A 18 13.30 6.21 4.55
C GLU A 18 12.02 6.88 4.05
N TRP A 19 12.15 8.16 3.71
CA TRP A 19 11.00 9.03 3.42
C TRP A 19 10.66 9.03 1.94
N PRO A 20 9.42 8.68 1.55
CA PRO A 20 9.00 8.81 0.17
C PRO A 20 8.98 10.30 -0.23
N GLY A 21 9.77 10.68 -1.23
CA GLY A 21 9.81 12.06 -1.73
C GLY A 21 8.51 12.53 -2.43
N ILE A 22 7.59 11.61 -2.73
CA ILE A 22 6.30 11.90 -3.37
C ILE A 22 5.23 10.96 -2.79
N SER A 23 4.06 11.54 -2.48
CA SER A 23 2.88 10.77 -2.03
C SER A 23 2.43 9.77 -3.09
N THR A 24 2.18 8.55 -2.63
CA THR A 24 1.66 7.46 -3.44
C THR A 24 0.25 7.80 -3.95
N THR A 25 -0.56 8.42 -3.09
CA THR A 25 -1.87 8.99 -3.45
C THR A 25 -1.75 9.96 -4.62
N LYS A 26 -0.82 10.93 -4.54
CA LYS A 26 -0.58 11.88 -5.65
C LYS A 26 -0.23 11.17 -6.96
N ARG A 27 0.56 10.09 -6.92
CA ARG A 27 0.92 9.31 -8.11
C ARG A 27 -0.29 8.65 -8.77
N ILE A 28 -1.19 8.06 -7.98
CA ILE A 28 -2.41 7.41 -8.50
C ILE A 28 -3.29 8.40 -9.26
N HIS A 29 -3.37 9.63 -8.74
CA HIS A 29 -4.21 10.69 -9.29
C HIS A 29 -3.57 11.52 -10.40
N THR A 30 -2.34 11.19 -10.84
CA THR A 30 -1.74 11.78 -12.07
C THR A 30 -2.60 11.53 -13.31
N ARG A 31 -3.37 10.44 -13.30
CA ARG A 31 -4.38 10.10 -14.30
C ARG A 31 -5.69 9.75 -13.62
N PRO A 32 -6.85 9.97 -14.28
CA PRO A 32 -8.12 9.53 -13.72
C PRO A 32 -8.17 7.99 -13.72
N LEU A 33 -8.50 7.39 -12.57
CA LEU A 33 -8.78 5.96 -12.47
C LEU A 33 -9.94 5.55 -13.40
N ALA A 34 -10.02 4.29 -13.83
CA ALA A 34 -11.23 3.79 -14.49
C ALA A 34 -12.46 3.95 -13.58
N PRO A 35 -13.67 4.18 -14.11
CA PRO A 35 -14.87 4.45 -13.30
C PRO A 35 -15.11 3.45 -12.17
N VAL A 36 -14.80 2.17 -12.42
CA VAL A 36 -14.96 1.08 -11.46
C VAL A 36 -14.06 1.19 -10.22
N TYR A 37 -12.95 1.92 -10.30
CA TYR A 37 -12.03 2.15 -9.18
C TYR A 37 -12.23 3.51 -8.48
N ARG A 38 -13.17 4.34 -8.96
CA ARG A 38 -13.36 5.69 -8.42
C ARG A 38 -14.25 5.68 -7.19
N VAL A 39 -13.66 5.98 -6.04
CA VAL A 39 -14.38 6.29 -4.80
C VAL A 39 -14.06 7.72 -4.40
N LYS A 40 -15.10 8.54 -4.14
CA LYS A 40 -14.93 9.95 -3.80
C LYS A 40 -14.98 10.15 -2.29
N SER A 41 -14.02 10.88 -1.72
CA SER A 41 -14.00 11.24 -0.29
C SER A 41 -15.28 11.93 0.18
N ARG A 42 -15.84 12.83 -0.65
CA ARG A 42 -17.08 13.58 -0.35
C ARG A 42 -18.37 12.74 -0.27
N TRP A 43 -18.34 11.46 -0.63
CA TRP A 43 -19.51 10.59 -0.48
C TRP A 43 -19.76 10.28 0.99
N SER A 44 -21.00 9.92 1.35
CA SER A 44 -21.28 9.40 2.69
C SER A 44 -20.49 8.12 2.94
N GLU A 45 -20.16 7.86 4.20
CA GLU A 45 -19.40 6.67 4.61
C GLU A 45 -20.03 5.38 4.07
N GLU A 46 -21.33 5.20 4.26
CA GLU A 46 -22.06 4.03 3.78
C GLU A 46 -21.96 3.85 2.24
N ARG A 47 -21.98 4.96 1.49
CA ARG A 47 -21.81 4.93 0.04
C ARG A 47 -20.37 4.60 -0.36
N ARG A 48 -19.37 5.13 0.36
CA ARG A 48 -17.96 4.81 0.12
C ARG A 48 -17.68 3.34 0.41
N VAL A 49 -18.11 2.83 1.55
CA VAL A 49 -17.95 1.42 1.94
C VAL A 49 -18.57 0.49 0.90
N ARG A 50 -19.81 0.76 0.45
CA ARG A 50 -20.46 -0.03 -0.61
C ARG A 50 -19.71 0.02 -1.93
N ALA A 51 -19.27 1.20 -2.37
CA ALA A 51 -18.53 1.38 -3.62
C ALA A 51 -17.15 0.70 -3.57
N LEU A 52 -16.45 0.81 -2.44
CA LEU A 52 -15.19 0.11 -2.20
C LEU A 52 -15.40 -1.40 -2.25
N ALA A 53 -16.39 -1.95 -1.53
CA ALA A 53 -16.66 -3.38 -1.57
C ALA A 53 -16.96 -3.88 -2.99
N GLN A 54 -17.72 -3.13 -3.80
CA GLN A 54 -17.93 -3.45 -5.22
C GLN A 54 -16.62 -3.42 -6.02
N THR A 55 -15.78 -2.40 -5.79
CA THR A 55 -14.47 -2.24 -6.43
C THR A 55 -13.57 -3.42 -6.11
N ILE A 56 -13.48 -3.81 -4.83
CA ILE A 56 -12.70 -4.96 -4.36
C ILE A 56 -13.20 -6.25 -5.00
N GLY A 57 -14.52 -6.45 -5.07
CA GLY A 57 -15.11 -7.60 -5.76
C GLY A 57 -14.66 -7.70 -7.22
N VAL A 58 -14.67 -6.58 -7.96
CA VAL A 58 -14.20 -6.56 -9.36
C VAL A 58 -12.71 -6.88 -9.48
N ILE A 59 -11.86 -6.32 -8.61
CA ILE A 59 -10.41 -6.61 -8.62
C ILE A 59 -10.16 -8.09 -8.31
N ASN A 60 -10.87 -8.61 -7.32
CA ASN A 60 -10.78 -9.98 -6.87
C ASN A 60 -11.24 -10.96 -7.96
N ASP A 61 -12.33 -10.67 -8.66
CA ASP A 61 -12.77 -11.43 -9.84
C ASP A 61 -11.71 -11.45 -10.94
N ARG A 62 -11.06 -10.31 -11.21
CA ARG A 62 -9.96 -10.26 -12.17
C ARG A 62 -8.76 -11.10 -11.71
N LEU A 63 -8.35 -10.96 -10.45
CA LEU A 63 -7.27 -11.75 -9.88
C LEU A 63 -7.57 -13.25 -9.99
N SER A 64 -8.75 -13.71 -9.56
CA SER A 64 -9.10 -15.14 -9.59
C SER A 64 -9.08 -15.76 -10.99
N ARG A 65 -9.33 -14.97 -12.04
CA ARG A 65 -9.24 -15.39 -13.46
C ARG A 65 -7.82 -15.41 -13.99
N LEU A 66 -6.90 -14.67 -13.35
CA LEU A 66 -5.54 -14.48 -13.82
C LEU A 66 -4.79 -15.79 -14.12
N PRO A 67 -4.85 -16.86 -13.30
CA PRO A 67 -4.14 -18.11 -13.61
C PRO A 67 -4.60 -18.75 -14.92
N ARG A 68 -5.87 -18.55 -15.30
CA ARG A 68 -6.45 -19.09 -16.54
C ARG A 68 -6.02 -18.29 -17.76
N VAL A 69 -5.89 -16.98 -17.65
CA VAL A 69 -5.55 -16.13 -18.80
C VAL A 69 -4.05 -15.81 -18.88
N TRP A 70 -3.29 -16.03 -17.81
CA TRP A 70 -1.86 -15.67 -17.75
C TRP A 70 -1.04 -16.26 -18.89
N HIS A 71 -1.37 -17.49 -19.30
CA HIS A 71 -0.65 -18.19 -20.36
C HIS A 71 -1.04 -17.72 -21.77
N GLU A 72 -2.21 -17.09 -21.92
CA GLU A 72 -2.72 -16.55 -23.19
C GLU A 72 -1.95 -15.28 -23.62
N TRP A 73 -1.27 -14.62 -22.70
CA TRP A 73 -0.52 -13.38 -22.98
C TRP A 73 0.91 -13.72 -23.39
N GLU A 74 1.36 -13.19 -24.53
CA GLU A 74 2.76 -13.30 -24.94
C GLU A 74 3.67 -12.52 -23.97
N GLU A 75 3.30 -11.26 -23.70
CA GLU A 75 3.84 -10.40 -22.65
C GLU A 75 2.66 -9.92 -21.80
N PHE A 76 2.61 -10.34 -20.54
CA PHE A 76 1.53 -9.92 -19.63
C PHE A 76 1.63 -8.41 -19.36
N ASP A 77 0.59 -7.66 -19.70
CA ASP A 77 0.48 -6.23 -19.41
C ASP A 77 -0.57 -6.00 -18.30
N PRO A 78 -0.11 -5.71 -17.06
CA PRO A 78 -1.01 -5.45 -15.94
C PRO A 78 -1.87 -4.20 -16.15
N GLY A 79 -1.42 -3.22 -16.93
CA GLY A 79 -2.18 -2.01 -17.23
C GLY A 79 -3.44 -2.36 -18.02
N ALA A 80 -3.30 -3.11 -19.09
CA ALA A 80 -4.44 -3.60 -19.88
C ALA A 80 -5.34 -4.55 -19.06
N PHE A 81 -4.77 -5.44 -18.24
CA PHE A 81 -5.55 -6.40 -17.46
C PHE A 81 -6.40 -5.75 -16.35
N PHE A 82 -5.84 -4.75 -15.66
CA PHE A 82 -6.50 -4.05 -14.56
C PHE A 82 -7.10 -2.69 -14.96
N ASP A 83 -7.17 -2.35 -16.25
CA ASP A 83 -7.59 -1.02 -16.74
C ASP A 83 -6.85 0.15 -16.03
N LEU A 84 -5.53 0.01 -15.86
CA LEU A 84 -4.66 0.97 -15.19
C LEU A 84 -3.71 1.64 -16.16
N TYR A 85 -3.44 2.93 -15.92
CA TYR A 85 -2.33 3.62 -16.56
C TYR A 85 -0.98 3.15 -16.00
N PRO A 86 0.14 3.29 -16.74
CA PRO A 86 1.45 2.85 -16.27
C PRO A 86 1.84 3.38 -14.88
N GLU A 87 1.57 4.67 -14.59
CA GLU A 87 1.88 5.28 -13.30
C GLU A 87 1.06 4.69 -12.15
N GLN A 88 -0.13 4.17 -12.45
CA GLN A 88 -1.02 3.50 -11.51
C GLN A 88 -0.62 2.05 -11.30
N VAL A 89 -0.16 1.35 -12.34
CA VAL A 89 0.41 -0.01 -12.23
C VAL A 89 1.57 -0.01 -11.24
N ASP A 90 2.50 0.95 -11.37
CA ASP A 90 3.71 1.06 -10.53
C ASP A 90 3.43 1.16 -9.01
N VAL A 91 2.22 1.57 -8.65
CA VAL A 91 1.81 1.80 -7.25
C VAL A 91 0.76 0.81 -6.76
N LEU A 92 -0.19 0.41 -7.62
CA LEU A 92 -1.31 -0.47 -7.26
C LEU A 92 -0.97 -1.95 -7.42
N VAL A 93 -0.01 -2.33 -8.26
CA VAL A 93 0.25 -3.73 -8.60
C VAL A 93 1.73 -4.09 -8.38
N ASP A 94 1.98 -5.17 -7.65
CA ASP A 94 3.29 -5.83 -7.59
C ASP A 94 3.21 -7.23 -8.18
N ILE A 95 4.12 -7.55 -9.10
CA ILE A 95 4.18 -8.85 -9.77
C ILE A 95 5.56 -9.45 -9.55
N GLN A 96 5.59 -10.52 -8.76
CA GLN A 96 6.78 -11.30 -8.49
C GLN A 96 6.68 -12.64 -9.22
N ALA A 97 7.26 -12.70 -10.42
CA ALA A 97 7.34 -13.94 -11.16
C ALA A 97 8.68 -14.66 -10.90
N SER A 98 8.57 -15.90 -10.45
CA SER A 98 9.68 -16.84 -10.34
C SER A 98 9.51 -17.98 -11.35
N ARG A 99 10.52 -18.85 -11.46
CA ARG A 99 10.41 -20.06 -12.30
C ARG A 99 9.19 -20.90 -11.93
N ARG A 100 8.90 -21.07 -10.64
CA ARG A 100 7.86 -22.01 -10.18
C ARG A 100 6.52 -21.38 -9.92
N ARG A 101 6.49 -20.08 -9.60
CA ARG A 101 5.28 -19.39 -9.15
C ARG A 101 5.28 -17.94 -9.62
N VAL A 102 4.09 -17.46 -9.96
CA VAL A 102 3.78 -16.04 -10.11
C VAL A 102 2.99 -15.62 -8.89
N ARG A 103 3.42 -14.53 -8.24
CA ARG A 103 2.67 -13.83 -7.20
C ARG A 103 2.27 -12.48 -7.75
N VAL A 104 0.99 -12.15 -7.62
CA VAL A 104 0.43 -10.85 -7.96
C VAL A 104 -0.22 -10.27 -6.73
N THR A 105 0.17 -9.06 -6.35
CA THR A 105 -0.37 -8.31 -5.24
C THR A 105 -1.04 -7.05 -5.78
N PHE A 106 -2.28 -6.80 -5.38
CA PHE A 106 -3.02 -5.57 -5.67
C PHE A 106 -3.24 -4.80 -4.36
N TYR A 107 -2.64 -3.62 -4.25
CA TYR A 107 -2.66 -2.77 -3.06
C TYR A 107 -3.94 -1.93 -2.99
N ALA A 108 -5.06 -2.57 -2.67
CA ALA A 108 -6.36 -1.90 -2.72
C ALA A 108 -6.61 -0.88 -1.59
N ASP A 109 -5.79 -0.87 -0.53
CA ASP A 109 -5.78 0.18 0.50
C ASP A 109 -5.60 1.58 -0.13
N LEU A 110 -4.80 1.66 -1.20
CA LEU A 110 -4.57 2.87 -1.97
C LEU A 110 -5.83 3.43 -2.65
N LEU A 111 -6.93 2.67 -2.73
CA LEU A 111 -8.21 3.13 -3.27
C LEU A 111 -9.14 3.69 -2.18
N VAL A 112 -8.79 3.53 -0.90
CA VAL A 112 -9.62 3.95 0.24
C VAL A 112 -9.38 5.42 0.54
N PRO A 113 -10.41 6.30 0.47
CA PRO A 113 -10.21 7.73 0.63
C PRO A 113 -9.59 8.14 1.98
N SER A 114 -10.00 7.54 3.10
CA SER A 114 -9.40 7.84 4.41
C SER A 114 -7.94 7.41 4.51
N PHE A 115 -7.54 6.31 3.86
CA PHE A 115 -6.13 5.92 3.75
C PHE A 115 -5.35 6.92 2.89
N GLN A 116 -5.91 7.34 1.75
CA GLN A 116 -5.29 8.35 0.87
C GLN A 116 -5.05 9.67 1.60
N GLU A 117 -6.01 10.11 2.41
CA GLU A 117 -5.89 11.29 3.27
C GLU A 117 -4.78 11.13 4.32
N ALA A 118 -4.74 9.97 5.01
CA ALA A 118 -3.71 9.67 6.00
C ALA A 118 -2.30 9.64 5.38
N GLU A 119 -2.13 9.00 4.22
CA GLU A 119 -0.86 8.93 3.51
C GLU A 119 -0.42 10.30 2.99
N THR A 120 -1.36 11.09 2.48
CA THR A 120 -1.10 12.45 2.00
C THR A 120 -0.64 13.36 3.14
N PHE A 121 -1.28 13.26 4.31
CA PHE A 121 -0.90 14.01 5.51
C PHE A 121 0.48 13.61 6.03
N TRP A 122 0.75 12.30 6.10
CA TRP A 122 2.08 11.80 6.46
C TRP A 122 3.16 12.38 5.55
N VAL A 123 2.95 12.38 4.23
CA VAL A 123 3.97 12.84 3.28
C VAL A 123 4.11 14.36 3.19
N ASN A 124 3.02 15.12 3.31
CA ASN A 124 3.07 16.58 3.09
C ASN A 124 3.20 17.39 4.37
N GLU A 125 2.78 16.86 5.52
CA GLU A 125 2.80 17.61 6.79
C GLU A 125 3.80 16.99 7.77
N VAL A 126 3.68 15.68 8.02
CA VAL A 126 4.51 15.02 9.04
C VAL A 126 5.96 14.89 8.62
N ILE A 127 6.23 14.35 7.42
CA ILE A 127 7.59 14.18 6.90
C ILE A 127 8.34 15.53 6.83
N PRO A 128 7.79 16.61 6.26
CA PRO A 128 8.47 17.90 6.26
C PRO A 128 8.72 18.45 7.67
N ALA A 129 7.78 18.30 8.59
CA ALA A 129 7.98 18.70 9.98
C ALA A 129 9.14 17.92 10.64
N LEU A 130 9.23 16.61 10.39
CA LEU A 130 10.35 15.79 10.86
C LEU A 130 11.69 16.25 10.24
N HIS A 131 11.72 16.66 8.96
CA HIS A 131 12.96 17.14 8.31
C HIS A 131 13.48 18.42 8.98
N VAL A 132 12.59 19.33 9.34
CA VAL A 132 12.97 20.57 10.05
C VAL A 132 13.47 20.27 11.46
N ALA A 133 12.92 19.24 12.12
CA ALA A 133 13.30 18.85 13.48
C ALA A 133 14.59 18.01 13.57
N GLN A 134 14.93 17.25 12.52
CA GLN A 134 16.02 16.27 12.53
C GLN A 134 17.42 16.86 12.87
N PRO A 135 17.82 18.05 12.35
CA PRO A 135 19.10 18.66 12.73
C PRO A 135 19.21 18.96 14.23
N SER A 136 18.12 19.39 14.87
CA SER A 136 18.07 19.65 16.31
C SER A 136 18.12 18.35 17.12
N LEU A 137 17.46 17.28 16.67
CA LEU A 137 17.50 15.96 17.31
C LEU A 137 18.90 15.31 17.25
N LEU A 138 19.64 15.51 16.15
CA LEU A 138 21.01 15.00 15.99
C LEU A 138 22.06 15.87 16.69
N ALA A 139 21.79 17.17 16.85
CA ALA A 139 22.67 18.11 17.56
C ALA A 139 22.50 18.06 19.08
N ALA A 140 21.36 17.56 19.58
CA ALA A 140 21.11 17.36 21.00
C ALA A 140 22.14 16.37 21.58
N ARG A 141 23.08 16.88 22.39
CA ARG A 141 23.90 16.02 23.25
C ARG A 141 22.98 15.26 24.23
N PRO A 142 23.34 14.04 24.65
CA PRO A 142 22.56 13.25 25.62
C PRO A 142 22.58 13.83 27.05
N THR A 143 22.82 15.14 27.20
CA THR A 143 22.82 15.88 28.47
C THR A 143 21.48 16.56 28.78
N GLY A 144 20.42 16.30 28.00
CA GLY A 144 19.04 16.50 28.46
C GLY A 144 18.47 17.92 28.43
N GLU A 145 19.14 18.90 27.82
CA GLU A 145 18.72 20.32 27.85
C GLU A 145 18.81 20.98 26.47
N ASP A 146 18.24 20.38 25.42
CA ASP A 146 17.99 21.14 24.18
C ASP A 146 16.51 21.55 24.11
N PRO A 147 16.18 22.84 24.38
CA PRO A 147 14.80 23.32 24.31
C PRO A 147 14.21 23.18 22.90
N ALA A 148 15.02 23.12 21.83
CA ALA A 148 14.52 22.85 20.50
C ALA A 148 14.01 21.41 20.36
N SER A 149 14.72 20.42 20.92
CA SER A 149 14.28 19.03 20.95
C SER A 149 12.99 18.85 21.74
N GLU A 150 12.81 19.61 22.83
CA GLU A 150 11.62 19.53 23.68
C GLU A 150 10.40 20.21 23.02
N VAL A 151 10.58 21.38 22.41
CA VAL A 151 9.52 22.06 21.64
C VAL A 151 9.06 21.20 20.46
N TRP A 152 9.97 20.49 19.78
CA TRP A 152 9.62 19.56 18.72
C TRP A 152 8.90 18.31 19.21
N ALA A 153 9.38 17.70 20.29
CA ALA A 153 8.68 16.59 20.94
C ALA A 153 7.26 17.01 21.34
N GLN A 154 7.08 18.25 21.80
CA GLN A 154 5.77 18.81 22.12
C GLN A 154 4.91 19.05 20.87
N LEU A 155 5.45 19.58 19.76
CA LEU A 155 4.69 19.77 18.52
C LEU A 155 4.20 18.42 17.96
N VAL A 156 5.09 17.42 17.89
CA VAL A 156 4.72 16.08 17.46
C VAL A 156 3.70 15.45 18.41
N ALA A 157 3.88 15.60 19.73
CA ALA A 157 2.97 15.01 20.71
C ALA A 157 1.61 15.73 20.81
N ARG A 158 1.54 17.05 20.58
CA ARG A 158 0.34 17.85 20.79
C ARG A 158 -0.46 18.12 19.52
N GLU A 159 0.22 18.27 18.39
CA GLU A 159 -0.44 18.68 17.13
C GLU A 159 -0.46 17.53 16.13
N LEU A 160 0.72 17.10 15.64
CA LEU A 160 0.79 16.13 14.54
C LEU A 160 0.40 14.71 14.96
N GLY A 161 0.69 14.33 16.20
CA GLY A 161 0.46 12.99 16.73
C GLY A 161 -1.02 12.62 16.82
N PRO A 162 -1.83 13.37 17.59
CA PRO A 162 -3.27 13.12 17.68
C PRO A 162 -3.93 13.17 16.30
N GLU A 163 -3.47 14.08 15.44
CA GLU A 163 -4.01 14.27 14.11
C GLU A 163 -3.71 13.08 13.18
N MET A 164 -2.49 12.55 13.21
CA MET A 164 -2.09 11.36 12.45
C MET A 164 -2.79 10.11 13.00
N GLU A 165 -2.86 9.95 14.32
CA GLU A 165 -3.55 8.83 14.96
C GLU A 165 -5.03 8.81 14.60
N GLN A 166 -5.69 9.96 14.59
CA GLN A 166 -7.08 10.07 14.16
C GLN A 166 -7.26 9.64 12.70
N ARG A 167 -6.35 10.05 11.81
CA ARG A 167 -6.39 9.66 10.39
C ARG A 167 -6.16 8.16 10.20
N LEU A 168 -5.19 7.58 10.88
CA LEU A 168 -4.94 6.13 10.89
C LEU A 168 -6.17 5.37 11.39
N TYR A 169 -6.80 5.86 12.46
CA TYR A 169 -8.00 5.25 13.02
C TYR A 169 -9.16 5.28 12.04
N ARG A 170 -9.43 6.42 11.40
CA ARG A 170 -10.47 6.54 10.36
C ARG A 170 -10.20 5.59 9.18
N ALA A 171 -8.95 5.50 8.73
CA ALA A 171 -8.55 4.57 7.67
C ALA A 171 -8.79 3.11 8.08
N ALA A 172 -8.44 2.75 9.32
CA ALA A 172 -8.68 1.42 9.85
C ALA A 172 -10.18 1.10 9.91
N GLN A 173 -11.01 2.05 10.34
CA GLN A 173 -12.46 1.87 10.43
C GLN A 173 -13.09 1.67 9.04
N GLU A 174 -12.76 2.51 8.06
CA GLU A 174 -13.33 2.39 6.71
C GLU A 174 -12.90 1.07 6.04
N ILE A 175 -11.61 0.71 6.16
CA ILE A 175 -11.12 -0.59 5.68
C ILE A 175 -11.85 -1.75 6.37
N GLN A 176 -12.01 -1.69 7.69
CA GLN A 176 -12.68 -2.75 8.44
C GLN A 176 -14.17 -2.86 8.07
N ALA A 177 -14.86 -1.74 7.86
CA ALA A 177 -16.24 -1.72 7.41
C ALA A 177 -16.40 -2.37 6.03
N VAL A 178 -15.48 -2.10 5.09
CA VAL A 178 -15.45 -2.76 3.78
C VAL A 178 -15.22 -4.26 3.92
N ARG A 179 -14.27 -4.68 4.77
CA ARG A 179 -14.02 -6.10 5.05
C ARG A 179 -15.27 -6.78 5.59
N ASN A 180 -15.92 -6.21 6.61
CA ASN A 180 -17.14 -6.74 7.20
C ASN A 180 -18.24 -6.93 6.15
N LEU A 181 -18.46 -5.92 5.30
CA LEU A 181 -19.45 -6.00 4.22
C LEU A 181 -19.12 -7.11 3.19
N LEU A 182 -17.84 -7.31 2.87
CA LEU A 182 -17.41 -8.40 1.98
C LEU A 182 -17.60 -9.79 2.63
N TYR A 183 -17.33 -9.91 3.94
CA TYR A 183 -17.59 -11.12 4.72
C TYR A 183 -19.09 -11.44 4.78
N GLU A 184 -19.94 -10.46 5.08
CA GLU A 184 -21.40 -10.60 5.16
C GLU A 184 -22.01 -11.03 3.82
N ARG A 185 -21.45 -10.57 2.71
CA ARG A 185 -21.85 -10.99 1.36
C ARG A 185 -21.40 -12.39 0.98
N GLY A 186 -20.56 -13.04 1.79
CA GLY A 186 -20.03 -14.37 1.49
C GLY A 186 -19.11 -14.38 0.27
N ASP A 187 -18.32 -13.33 0.03
CA ASP A 187 -17.36 -13.27 -1.08
C ASP A 187 -16.20 -14.25 -0.82
N VAL A 188 -16.41 -15.53 -1.13
CA VAL A 188 -15.44 -16.62 -0.92
C VAL A 188 -14.14 -16.36 -1.68
N THR A 189 -14.23 -15.73 -2.85
CA THR A 189 -13.07 -15.33 -3.65
C THR A 189 -12.22 -14.31 -2.92
N PHE A 190 -12.83 -13.36 -2.21
CA PHE A 190 -12.10 -12.37 -1.41
C PHE A 190 -11.36 -13.03 -0.24
N LEU A 191 -11.97 -14.04 0.38
CA LEU A 191 -11.30 -14.84 1.41
C LEU A 191 -10.08 -15.57 0.85
N ALA A 192 -10.16 -16.05 -0.39
CA ALA A 192 -9.08 -16.79 -1.03
C ALA A 192 -7.90 -15.90 -1.49
N THR A 193 -8.17 -14.61 -1.77
CA THR A 193 -7.16 -13.66 -2.25
C THR A 193 -6.72 -12.65 -1.20
N MET A 194 -7.38 -12.55 -0.05
CA MET A 194 -6.91 -11.68 1.02
C MET A 194 -5.51 -12.10 1.46
N VAL A 195 -4.61 -11.13 1.66
CA VAL A 195 -3.29 -11.43 2.20
C VAL A 195 -3.42 -12.06 3.59
N ASP A 196 -3.02 -13.33 3.68
CA ASP A 196 -2.98 -14.08 4.92
C ASP A 196 -2.01 -13.44 5.93
N VAL A 197 -2.28 -13.66 7.23
CA VAL A 197 -1.47 -13.16 8.35
C VAL A 197 0.00 -13.57 8.22
N GLY A 198 0.29 -14.75 7.68
CA GLY A 198 1.66 -15.22 7.41
C GLY A 198 2.38 -14.40 6.33
N ASP A 199 1.65 -14.04 5.26
CA ASP A 199 2.18 -13.25 4.15
C ASP A 199 2.22 -11.74 4.43
N ARG A 200 1.44 -11.25 5.41
CA ARG A 200 1.58 -9.87 5.93
C ARG A 200 2.96 -9.58 6.49
N LYS A 201 3.66 -10.60 7.05
CA LYS A 201 5.07 -10.46 7.47
C LYS A 201 6.01 -10.15 6.30
N ARG A 202 5.62 -10.46 5.06
CA ARG A 202 6.41 -10.15 3.86
C ARG A 202 6.13 -8.74 3.34
N LEU A 203 4.90 -8.25 3.55
CA LEU A 203 4.52 -6.88 3.20
C LEU A 203 5.14 -5.87 4.18
N LEU A 204 5.19 -6.22 5.46
CA LEU A 204 5.87 -5.42 6.46
C LEU A 204 7.37 -5.73 6.46
N ARG A 205 8.21 -4.70 6.36
CA ARG A 205 9.65 -4.89 6.58
C ARG A 205 9.87 -5.40 8.01
N PRO A 206 10.86 -6.29 8.23
CA PRO A 206 11.15 -6.82 9.56
C PRO A 206 11.48 -5.67 10.51
N VAL A 207 10.79 -5.66 11.65
CA VAL A 207 11.05 -4.73 12.74
C VAL A 207 12.33 -5.20 13.46
N ARG A 208 13.30 -4.30 13.68
CA ARG A 208 14.57 -4.65 14.35
C ARG A 208 14.32 -4.97 15.84
N GLY A 209 15.25 -5.72 16.45
CA GLY A 209 15.12 -6.38 17.76
C GLY A 209 14.45 -5.57 18.88
N GLY A 210 13.68 -6.26 19.74
CA GLY A 210 12.99 -5.69 20.91
C GLY A 210 11.55 -5.20 20.67
N GLN A 211 11.11 -5.09 19.41
CA GLN A 211 9.82 -4.49 19.05
C GLN A 211 8.75 -5.53 18.65
N ALA A 212 8.77 -6.72 19.27
CA ALA A 212 7.84 -7.80 18.99
C ALA A 212 6.36 -7.38 19.17
N LEU A 213 6.07 -6.57 20.19
CA LEU A 213 4.72 -6.04 20.45
C LEU A 213 4.21 -5.15 19.31
N LEU A 214 5.09 -4.33 18.72
CA LEU A 214 4.74 -3.50 17.57
C LEU A 214 4.43 -4.38 16.35
N ALA A 215 5.24 -5.41 16.12
CA ALA A 215 5.01 -6.36 15.03
C ALA A 215 3.67 -7.09 15.19
N GLU A 216 3.25 -7.46 16.41
CA GLU A 216 1.93 -8.02 16.66
C GLU A 216 0.82 -6.99 16.45
N ARG A 217 0.98 -5.76 16.95
CA ARG A 217 0.01 -4.67 16.75
C ARG A 217 -0.22 -4.37 15.27
N LEU A 218 0.84 -4.35 14.46
CA LEU A 218 0.76 -4.12 13.02
C LEU A 218 -0.01 -5.22 12.28
N ARG A 219 0.00 -6.47 12.78
CA ARG A 219 -0.77 -7.57 12.16
C ARG A 219 -2.28 -7.43 12.35
N LEU A 220 -2.68 -6.77 13.42
CA LEU A 220 -4.10 -6.52 13.75
C LEU A 220 -4.69 -5.37 12.91
N ILE A 221 -3.85 -4.53 12.31
CA ILE A 221 -4.29 -3.47 11.42
C ILE A 221 -4.92 -4.10 10.17
N PRO A 222 -6.15 -3.71 9.81
CA PRO A 222 -6.84 -4.31 8.69
C PRO A 222 -6.26 -3.77 7.37
N THR A 223 -6.39 -4.57 6.31
CA THR A 223 -5.98 -4.21 4.94
C THR A 223 -6.95 -4.84 3.94
N LEU A 224 -7.17 -4.17 2.81
CA LEU A 224 -7.86 -4.65 1.61
C LEU A 224 -6.88 -5.18 0.56
N THR A 225 -5.58 -5.22 0.84
CA THR A 225 -4.59 -5.75 -0.10
C THR A 225 -4.93 -7.20 -0.47
N LEU A 226 -4.98 -7.45 -1.78
CA LEU A 226 -5.26 -8.75 -2.36
C LEU A 226 -3.96 -9.34 -2.91
N GLN A 227 -3.77 -10.64 -2.75
CA GLN A 227 -2.63 -11.38 -3.26
C GLN A 227 -3.09 -12.72 -3.83
N LEU A 228 -2.63 -13.03 -5.03
CA LEU A 228 -2.80 -14.33 -5.65
C LEU A 228 -1.44 -14.94 -5.97
N THR A 229 -1.26 -16.22 -5.64
CA THR A 229 -0.07 -16.99 -6.05
C THR A 229 -0.50 -18.23 -6.81
N PHE A 230 0.06 -18.45 -8.00
CA PHE A 230 -0.24 -19.60 -8.85
C PHE A 230 1.04 -20.14 -9.51
N PRO A 231 1.08 -21.44 -9.89
CA PRO A 231 2.27 -22.02 -10.51
C PRO A 231 2.53 -21.43 -11.90
N THR A 232 3.81 -21.31 -12.26
CA THR A 232 4.21 -20.98 -13.64
C THR A 232 4.29 -22.29 -14.44
N ASN A 233 3.62 -22.40 -15.59
CA ASN A 233 3.69 -23.61 -16.42
C ASN A 233 5.13 -23.85 -16.91
N LEU A 234 5.64 -25.08 -16.75
CA LEU A 234 7.04 -25.44 -17.03
C LEU A 234 7.46 -25.22 -18.50
N ARG A 235 6.53 -25.36 -19.46
CA ARG A 235 6.82 -25.19 -20.90
C ARG A 235 7.16 -23.74 -21.30
N GLU A 236 6.85 -22.77 -20.45
CA GLU A 236 6.94 -21.33 -20.79
C GLU A 236 8.17 -20.63 -20.16
N GLN A 237 9.00 -21.36 -19.41
CA GLN A 237 10.13 -20.81 -18.66
C GLN A 237 11.31 -20.31 -19.52
N GLN A 238 11.50 -20.84 -20.73
CA GLN A 238 12.69 -20.54 -21.53
C GLN A 238 12.57 -19.25 -22.35
N ALA A 239 11.38 -18.89 -22.83
CA ALA A 239 11.17 -17.66 -23.62
C ALA A 239 10.90 -16.41 -22.76
N ARG A 240 10.11 -16.55 -21.68
CA ARG A 240 9.54 -15.40 -20.94
C ARG A 240 10.47 -14.76 -19.92
N GLY A 241 11.48 -15.48 -19.43
CA GLY A 241 12.47 -14.96 -18.49
C GLY A 241 13.34 -13.82 -19.04
N GLN A 242 13.41 -13.65 -20.37
CA GLN A 242 14.14 -12.56 -21.01
C GLN A 242 13.25 -11.36 -21.36
N ALA A 243 11.96 -11.56 -21.61
CA ALA A 243 10.99 -10.49 -21.86
C ALA A 243 10.65 -9.72 -20.58
N LEU A 244 10.34 -10.43 -19.49
CA LEU A 244 10.09 -9.82 -18.18
C LEU A 244 11.31 -9.03 -17.68
N ARG A 245 12.53 -9.54 -17.89
CA ARG A 245 13.78 -8.82 -17.55
C ARG A 245 14.06 -7.63 -18.47
N ARG A 246 13.47 -7.57 -19.67
CA ARG A 246 13.54 -6.40 -20.57
C ARG A 246 12.49 -5.37 -20.15
N TRP A 247 11.27 -5.78 -19.84
CA TRP A 247 10.21 -4.90 -19.33
C TRP A 247 10.60 -4.25 -17.98
N LEU A 248 11.03 -5.05 -17.00
CA LEU A 248 11.49 -4.57 -15.68
C LEU A 248 12.67 -3.59 -15.79
N ARG A 249 13.56 -3.77 -16.79
CA ARG A 249 14.64 -2.82 -17.07
C ARG A 249 14.14 -1.52 -17.69
N ARG A 250 13.17 -1.59 -18.62
CA ARG A 250 12.57 -0.39 -19.25
C ARG A 250 11.76 0.44 -18.26
N SER A 251 11.02 -0.18 -17.35
CA SER A 251 10.27 0.54 -16.29
C SER A 251 11.22 1.19 -15.27
N TRP A 252 12.34 0.53 -14.94
CA TRP A 252 13.41 1.12 -14.12
C TRP A 252 14.08 2.34 -14.78
N HIS A 253 14.37 2.30 -16.08
CA HIS A 253 15.00 3.42 -16.78
C HIS A 253 14.07 4.63 -16.96
N ARG A 254 12.76 4.43 -17.10
CA ARG A 254 11.78 5.54 -17.15
C ARG A 254 11.59 6.25 -15.81
N SER A 255 11.82 5.55 -14.69
CA SER A 255 11.71 6.11 -13.34
C SER A 255 12.93 6.95 -12.91
N ARG A 256 14.01 6.98 -13.72
CA ARG A 256 15.23 7.77 -13.47
C ARG A 256 15.45 8.93 -14.47
N ALA A 257 14.60 9.04 -15.49
CA ALA A 257 14.69 10.08 -16.52
C ALA A 257 13.76 11.28 -16.28
N LYS A 258 13.18 11.38 -15.08
CA LYS A 258 12.42 12.52 -14.54
C LYS A 258 12.99 12.87 -13.18
#